data_AF-A0A610UA79-F1
#
_entry.id   AF-A0A610UA79-F1
#
_cell.length_a   1.000
_cell.length_b   1.000
_cell.length_c   1.000
_cell.angle_alpha   90.00
_cell.angle_beta   90.00
_cell.angle_gamma   90.00
#
_symmetry.space_group_name_H-M   'P 1'
#
loop_
_entity.id
_entity.type
_entity.pdbx_description
1 polymer ?
#
loop_
_entity_poly.entity_id
_entity_poly.type
_entity_poly.pdbx_seq_one_letter_code
_entity_poly.pdbx_strand_id
1 'polypeptide(L)' 'MYRHGRSSSRHERFRCRPCRRVFQLSYTCEARKPGVKEHIVDMAFNGADVRDTAKTLKIGINTVICTS' A
#
# COMPACT_ATOMS: atom_id res chain seq x y z
N MET A 1 18.11 7.02 5.19
CA MET A 1 17.59 6.66 3.85
C MET A 1 18.37 7.44 2.80
N TYR A 2 18.40 6.99 1.54
CA TYR A 2 18.97 7.77 0.43
C TYR A 2 18.15 7.57 -0.85
N ARG A 3 18.26 8.53 -1.78
CA ARG A 3 17.55 8.50 -3.06
C ARG A 3 18.13 7.38 -3.94
N HIS A 4 17.25 6.49 -4.41
CA HIS A 4 17.58 5.28 -5.17
C HIS A 4 17.05 5.36 -6.62
N GLY A 5 16.87 6.58 -7.13
CA GLY A 5 16.33 6.84 -8.47
C GLY A 5 14.81 7.04 -8.49
N ARG A 6 14.21 6.93 -9.68
CA ARG A 6 12.77 7.14 -9.90
C ARG A 6 12.12 5.87 -10.45
N SER A 7 10.83 5.69 -10.18
CA SER A 7 10.01 4.66 -10.83
C SER A 7 9.67 5.06 -12.28
N SER A 8 9.13 4.12 -13.06
CA SER A 8 8.55 4.40 -14.38
C SER A 8 7.44 5.45 -14.31
N SER A 9 6.69 5.49 -13.20
CA SER A 9 5.68 6.51 -12.90
C SER A 9 6.27 7.84 -12.40
N ARG A 10 7.59 8.07 -12.55
CA ARG A 10 8.34 9.26 -12.13
C ARG A 10 8.34 9.56 -10.63
N HIS A 11 7.87 8.65 -9.78
CA HIS A 11 7.92 8.81 -8.33
C HIS A 11 9.33 8.53 -7.82
N GLU A 12 9.78 9.30 -6.84
CA GLU A 12 11.07 9.08 -6.22
C GLU A 12 11.07 7.81 -5.37
N ARG A 13 12.13 7.00 -5.52
CA ARG A 13 12.33 5.79 -4.74
C ARG A 13 13.44 6.05 -3.74
N PHE A 14 13.23 5.57 -2.52
CA PHE A 14 14.17 5.67 -1.42
C PHE A 14 14.58 4.28 -0.97
N ARG A 15 15.86 4.12 -0.64
CA ARG A 15 16.38 2.88 -0.06
C ARG A 15 16.81 3.11 1.38
N CYS A 16 16.39 2.21 2.25
CA CYS A 16 16.93 2.13 3.61
C CYS A 16 18.28 1.39 3.56
N ARG A 17 19.34 1.99 4.13
CA ARG A 17 20.68 1.36 4.23
C ARG A 17 20.68 0.10 5.10
N PRO A 18 20.27 0.15 6.39
CA PRO A 18 20.25 -1.04 7.23
C PRO A 18 19.17 -2.05 6.81
N CYS A 19 17.99 -1.57 6.41
CA CYS A 19 16.86 -2.41 6.06
C CYS A 19 16.97 -3.06 4.67
N ARG A 20 17.86 -2.57 3.80
CA ARG A 20 18.03 -2.94 2.38
C ARG A 20 16.77 -2.84 1.48
N ARG A 21 15.61 -2.47 2.04
CA ARG A 21 14.31 -2.28 1.36
C ARG A 21 14.24 -0.95 0.60
N VAL A 22 13.52 -0.97 -0.52
CA VAL A 22 13.22 0.19 -1.37
C VAL A 22 11.73 0.49 -1.29
N PHE A 23 11.34 1.74 -1.10
CA PHE A 23 9.96 2.19 -1.03
C PHE A 23 9.81 3.56 -1.73
N GLN A 24 8.58 3.97 -2.00
CA GLN A 24 8.26 5.31 -2.51
C GLN A 24 7.65 6.14 -1.38
N LEU A 25 7.84 7.46 -1.38
CA LEU A 25 7.15 8.36 -0.43
C LEU A 25 5.79 8.79 -0.96
N SER A 26 5.69 9.01 -2.27
CA SER A 26 4.46 9.35 -2.97
C SER A 26 4.02 8.15 -3.82
N TYR A 27 2.89 7.56 -3.49
CA TYR A 27 2.21 6.57 -4.31
C TYR A 27 0.97 7.22 -4.92
N THR A 28 0.76 7.05 -6.23
CA THR A 28 -0.51 7.43 -6.88
C THR A 28 -1.66 6.49 -6.54
N CYS A 29 -1.35 5.24 -6.21
CA CYS A 29 -2.34 4.22 -5.88
C CYS A 29 -2.31 3.98 -4.38
N GLU A 30 -3.41 4.31 -3.70
CA GLU A 30 -3.58 4.14 -2.26
C GLU A 30 -3.32 2.70 -1.82
N ALA A 31 -3.79 1.72 -2.59
CA ALA A 31 -3.57 0.29 -2.35
C ALA A 31 -2.10 -0.13 -2.26
N ARG A 32 -1.17 0.66 -2.81
CA ARG A 32 0.26 0.35 -2.83
C ARG A 32 1.02 1.01 -1.69
N LYS A 33 0.34 1.84 -0.88
CA LYS A 33 0.95 2.45 0.30
C LYS A 33 1.32 1.36 1.31
N PRO A 34 2.45 1.51 2.00
CA PRO A 34 2.81 0.59 3.08
C PRO A 34 1.74 0.62 4.17
N GLY A 35 1.41 -0.55 4.73
CA GLY A 35 0.40 -0.68 5.79
C GLY A 35 -1.02 -0.96 5.30
N VAL A 36 -1.32 -0.75 4.00
CA VAL A 36 -2.68 -0.95 3.49
C VAL A 36 -3.08 -2.42 3.47
N LYS A 37 -2.14 -3.32 3.15
CA LYS A 37 -2.39 -4.77 3.19
C LYS A 37 -2.72 -5.23 4.61
N GLU A 38 -1.91 -4.81 5.56
CA GLU A 38 -2.09 -5.13 6.98
C GLU A 38 -3.44 -4.59 7.48
N HIS A 39 -3.80 -3.36 7.09
CA HIS A 39 -5.09 -2.77 7.45
C HIS A 39 -6.29 -3.50 6.84
N ILE A 40 -6.18 -4.01 5.60
CA ILE A 40 -7.23 -4.86 5.00
C ILE A 40 -7.43 -6.14 5.82
N VAL A 41 -6.34 -6.80 6.22
CA VAL A 41 -6.37 -8.02 7.03
C VAL A 41 -6.99 -7.74 8.40
N ASP A 42 -6.60 -6.65 9.05
CA ASP A 42 -7.15 -6.27 10.36
C ASP A 42 -8.66 -5.99 10.27
N MET A 43 -9.11 -5.27 9.24
CA MET A 43 -10.54 -5.00 9.06
C MET A 43 -11.33 -6.29 8.73
N ALA A 44 -10.77 -7.17 7.89
CA ALA A 44 -11.38 -8.48 7.62
C ALA A 44 -11.47 -9.34 8.89
N PHE A 45 -10.43 -9.34 9.73
CA PHE A 45 -10.42 -10.04 11.02
C PHE A 45 -11.48 -9.48 11.98
N ASN A 46 -11.72 -8.16 11.94
CA ASN A 46 -12.76 -7.49 12.72
C ASN A 46 -14.18 -7.63 12.11
N GLY A 47 -14.34 -8.44 11.06
CA GLY A 47 -15.64 -8.71 10.44
C GLY A 47 -16.15 -7.60 9.51
N ALA A 48 -15.29 -6.69 9.05
CA ALA A 48 -15.66 -5.66 8.09
C ALA A 48 -15.96 -6.28 6.71
N ASP A 49 -17.02 -5.80 6.07
CA ASP A 49 -17.36 -6.22 4.71
C ASP A 49 -16.35 -5.71 3.68
N VAL A 50 -16.24 -6.41 2.56
CA VAL A 50 -15.36 -6.06 1.44
C VAL A 50 -15.68 -4.67 0.89
N ARG A 51 -16.96 -4.31 0.77
CA ARG A 51 -17.37 -2.98 0.26
C ARG A 51 -17.08 -1.88 1.25
N ASP A 52 -17.22 -2.15 2.54
CA ASP A 52 -16.91 -1.19 3.60
C ASP A 52 -15.41 -0.92 3.65
N THR A 53 -14.61 -1.99 3.63
CA THR A 53 -13.14 -1.94 3.53
C THR A 53 -12.67 -1.10 2.34
N ALA A 54 -13.24 -1.34 1.15
CA ALA A 54 -12.91 -0.61 -0.06
C ALA A 54 -13.22 0.90 0.07
N LYS A 55 -14.34 1.26 0.69
CA LYS A 55 -14.73 2.67 0.94
C LYS A 55 -13.81 3.34 1.95
N THR A 56 -13.57 2.68 3.08
CA THR A 56 -12.73 3.19 4.18
C THR A 56 -11.30 3.46 3.71
N LEU A 57 -10.72 2.53 2.95
CA LEU A 57 -9.37 2.65 2.42
C LEU A 57 -9.26 3.40 1.08
N LYS A 58 -10.39 3.78 0.48
CA LYS A 58 -10.45 4.41 -0.86
C LYS A 58 -9.69 3.60 -1.94
N ILE A 59 -9.86 2.29 -1.90
CA ILE A 59 -9.25 1.34 -2.85
C ILE A 59 -10.32 0.58 -3.63
N GLY A 60 -9.93 0.01 -4.78
CA GLY A 60 -10.84 -0.82 -5.57
C GLY A 60 -11.22 -2.10 -4.84
N ILE A 61 -12.47 -2.56 -5.00
CA ILE A 61 -12.98 -3.80 -4.43
C ILE A 61 -12.11 -5.01 -4.80
N ASN A 62 -11.66 -5.07 -6.06
CA ASN A 62 -10.77 -6.13 -6.53
C ASN A 62 -9.45 -6.20 -5.75
N THR A 63 -8.94 -5.06 -5.26
CA THR A 63 -7.74 -5.02 -4.43
C THR A 63 -8.01 -5.68 -3.08
N VAL A 64 -9.16 -5.40 -2.47
CA VAL A 64 -9.55 -6.00 -1.18
C VAL A 64 -9.62 -7.52 -1.34
N ILE A 65 -10.39 -8.00 -2.32
CA ILE A 65 -10.59 -9.44 -2.59
C ILE A 65 -9.27 -10.17 -2.88
N CYS A 66 -8.35 -9.55 -3.62
CA CYS A 66 -7.04 -10.14 -3.94
C CYS A 66 -6.10 -10.19 -2.73
N THR A 67 -6.35 -9.36 -1.71
CA THR A 67 -5.51 -9.26 -0.52
C THR A 67 -5.99 -10.16 0.62
N SER A 68 -7.31 -10.40 0.68
CA SER A 68 -7.99 -11.32 1.61
C SER A 68 -7.60 -12.78 1.39
#